data_AF-A0A3B3VKC3-F1
#
_entry.id   AF-A0A3B3VKC3-F1
#
_cell.length_a   1.000
_cell.length_b   1.000
_cell.length_c   1.000
_cell.angle_alpha   90.00
_cell.angle_beta   90.00
_cell.angle_gamma   90.00
#
_symmetry.space_group_name_H-M   'P 1'
#
loop_
_entity.id
_entity.type
_entity.pdbx_description
1 polymer ?
#
loop_
_entity_poly.entity_id
_entity_poly.type
_entity_poly.pdbx_seq_one_letter_code
_entity_poly.pdbx_strand_id
1 'polypeptide(L)'
;PMKRGPCGKVRSFIILLTEIRCPKLNMLANGGYKCSDGSYYNSRCEFFCSAGYSMKGQKTSVCQYNKVWSAGVPTCIDIDPPKIKCPNVKDKWAEPGKLTARVTWDTPEGVDTADGILTDVTLKGKPPKSDFPEGLHKMSYSVFDRAGNKGSCRFTIRVRVRRCSRLFPPDNGYMKCDSDGDNYGASCHFSCTGGSELQGSAARVCQSGLSWSGLDTTCAPMNINVGVRSAAALLDQFYEKRRLLIISAPTAANHNYRFQMTNLQPAQCGLDLRHVTVIELVGTYPAQVGRIRHRLLPPGLALQIRILLRIPQRSFHMVLVDKQGIDKQRYPFPITAAELFTTIDTFPLRKDEMLLQQEAGQFCQS
;
A
#
# COMPACT_ATOMS: atom_id res chain seq x y z
N PRO A 1 74.44 5.90 115.49
CA PRO A 1 75.50 5.38 114.59
C PRO A 1 74.93 4.37 113.58
N MET A 2 75.28 4.57 112.31
CA MET A 2 75.10 3.67 111.15
C MET A 2 73.68 3.49 110.60
N LYS A 3 73.41 3.59 109.29
CA LYS A 3 74.02 4.26 108.12
C LYS A 3 72.95 4.04 107.02
N ARG A 4 72.43 5.09 106.38
CA ARG A 4 71.52 4.96 105.23
C ARG A 4 72.30 4.40 104.04
N GLY A 5 71.90 3.23 103.54
CA GLY A 5 72.40 2.65 102.29
C GLY A 5 71.71 3.28 101.06
N PRO A 6 72.37 3.34 99.89
CA PRO A 6 71.99 4.22 98.79
C PRO A 6 70.83 3.67 97.94
N CYS A 7 70.09 4.61 97.33
CA CYS A 7 69.05 4.38 96.32
C CYS A 7 69.49 3.42 95.21
N GLY A 8 68.81 2.27 95.10
CA GLY A 8 68.79 1.46 93.89
C GLY A 8 67.90 2.12 92.84
N LYS A 9 68.50 2.57 91.72
CA LYS A 9 67.79 3.04 90.53
C LYS A 9 66.92 1.90 89.97
N VAL A 10 65.61 2.09 89.97
CA VAL A 10 64.70 1.28 89.15
C VAL A 10 65.00 1.62 87.69
N ARG A 11 65.61 0.68 86.95
CA ARG A 11 65.68 0.77 85.49
C ARG A 11 64.27 0.52 84.97
N SER A 12 63.56 1.59 84.63
CA SER A 12 62.37 1.51 83.79
C SER A 12 62.77 0.90 82.45
N PHE A 13 62.49 -0.39 82.26
CA PHE A 13 62.32 -0.94 80.92
C PHE A 13 61.07 -0.29 80.35
N ILE A 14 61.25 0.73 79.51
CA ILE A 14 60.19 1.20 78.62
C ILE A 14 59.96 0.07 77.63
N ILE A 15 58.99 -0.81 77.92
CA ILE A 15 58.42 -1.68 76.91
C ILE A 15 57.71 -0.75 75.94
N LEU A 16 58.35 -0.46 74.80
CA LEU A 16 57.68 0.19 73.68
C LEU A 16 56.65 -0.81 73.13
N LEU A 17 55.46 -0.82 73.73
CA LEU A 17 54.28 -1.46 73.16
C LEU A 17 53.93 -0.67 71.89
N THR A 18 54.55 -1.01 70.78
CA THR A 18 54.18 -0.43 69.49
C THR A 18 52.81 -0.97 69.11
N GLU A 19 51.82 -0.09 69.14
CA GLU A 19 50.46 -0.42 68.78
C GLU A 19 50.39 -0.91 67.32
N ILE A 20 49.84 -2.10 67.10
CA ILE A 20 49.69 -2.68 65.77
C ILE A 20 48.44 -2.06 65.14
N ARG A 21 48.66 -1.26 64.11
CA ARG A 21 47.59 -0.64 63.31
C ARG A 21 47.82 -0.92 61.83
N CYS A 22 46.78 -1.34 61.14
CA CYS A 22 46.80 -1.49 59.68
C CYS A 22 46.60 -0.13 58.99
N PRO A 23 46.98 0.00 57.70
CA PRO A 23 46.69 1.19 56.91
C PRO A 23 45.20 1.54 56.93
N LYS A 24 44.86 2.83 56.92
CA LYS A 24 43.48 3.28 56.80
C LYS A 24 42.93 2.82 55.43
N LEU A 25 41.80 2.13 55.44
CA LEU A 25 41.13 1.71 54.21
C LEU A 25 40.61 2.94 53.46
N ASN A 26 40.74 2.92 52.13
CA ASN A 26 40.15 3.94 51.27
C ASN A 26 38.64 3.73 51.17
N MET A 27 37.88 4.82 50.95
CA MET A 27 36.44 4.73 50.75
C MET A 27 36.14 3.93 49.48
N LEU A 28 35.20 2.98 49.61
CA LEU A 28 34.79 2.11 48.51
C LEU A 28 33.85 2.88 47.57
N ALA A 29 34.21 2.99 46.29
CA ALA A 29 33.32 3.59 45.28
C ALA A 29 32.03 2.77 45.16
N ASN A 30 30.88 3.46 45.13
CA ASN A 30 29.54 2.84 45.08
C ASN A 30 29.27 1.85 46.23
N GLY A 31 29.90 2.05 47.39
CA GLY A 31 29.72 1.21 48.56
C GLY A 31 30.26 1.84 49.84
N GLY A 32 30.47 1.01 50.85
CA GLY A 32 30.99 1.42 52.14
C GLY A 32 31.56 0.25 52.92
N TYR A 33 32.08 0.54 54.10
CA TYR A 33 32.55 -0.48 55.02
C TYR A 33 32.32 -0.05 56.46
N LYS A 34 32.15 -1.03 57.34
CA LYS A 34 32.00 -0.84 58.78
C LYS A 34 33.00 -1.71 59.52
N CYS A 35 33.84 -1.10 60.35
CA CYS A 35 34.84 -1.80 61.15
C CYS A 35 34.43 -1.85 62.62
N SER A 36 34.75 -2.95 63.29
CA SER A 36 34.48 -3.12 64.72
C SER A 36 35.34 -2.18 65.59
N ASP A 37 36.60 -2.00 65.23
CA ASP A 37 37.54 -1.18 66.01
C ASP A 37 38.55 -0.48 65.08
N GLY A 38 38.05 0.38 64.18
CA GLY A 38 38.88 1.16 63.26
C GLY A 38 39.93 0.33 62.52
N SER A 39 41.20 0.75 62.61
CA SER A 39 42.36 0.06 62.02
C SER A 39 43.23 -0.70 63.03
N TYR A 40 42.73 -0.96 64.24
CA TYR A 40 43.49 -1.66 65.28
C TYR A 40 43.65 -3.15 64.98
N TYR A 41 44.66 -3.77 65.59
CA TYR A 41 44.88 -5.21 65.51
C TYR A 41 43.61 -5.99 65.84
N ASN A 42 43.33 -7.03 65.03
CA ASN A 42 42.13 -7.87 65.14
C ASN A 42 40.80 -7.15 64.87
N SER A 43 40.80 -5.88 64.45
CA SER A 43 39.60 -5.19 63.95
C SER A 43 39.06 -5.91 62.71
N ARG A 44 37.76 -6.21 62.69
CA ARG A 44 37.06 -6.82 61.56
C ARG A 44 36.25 -5.75 60.84
N CYS A 45 36.56 -5.54 59.56
CA CYS A 45 35.82 -4.67 58.67
C CYS A 45 34.93 -5.51 57.75
N GLU A 46 33.64 -5.16 57.68
CA GLU A 46 32.67 -5.71 56.73
C GLU A 46 32.36 -4.67 55.66
N PHE A 47 32.50 -5.07 54.40
CA PHE A 47 32.18 -4.24 53.24
C PHE A 47 30.73 -4.45 52.81
N PHE A 48 30.14 -3.44 52.19
CA PHE A 48 28.82 -3.50 51.55
C PHE A 48 28.78 -2.60 50.30
N CYS A 49 27.99 -2.99 49.30
CA CYS A 49 27.77 -2.19 48.10
C CYS A 49 26.44 -1.43 48.20
N SER A 50 26.34 -0.32 47.48
CA SER A 50 25.08 0.44 47.33
C SER A 50 24.06 -0.35 46.51
N ALA A 51 22.80 0.04 46.54
CA ALA A 51 21.76 -0.63 45.74
C ALA A 51 22.13 -0.64 44.24
N GLY A 52 21.87 -1.76 43.55
CA GLY A 52 22.25 -1.98 42.15
C GLY A 52 23.69 -2.47 41.93
N TYR A 53 24.53 -2.48 42.97
CA TYR A 53 25.93 -2.94 42.86
C TYR A 53 26.18 -4.25 43.59
N SER A 54 26.90 -5.15 42.93
CA SER A 54 27.34 -6.44 43.48
C SER A 54 28.83 -6.44 43.80
N MET A 55 29.18 -7.13 44.89
CA MET A 55 30.56 -7.16 45.38
C MET A 55 31.40 -8.21 44.68
N LYS A 56 32.57 -7.80 44.19
CA LYS A 56 33.64 -8.68 43.70
C LYS A 56 34.84 -8.62 44.63
N GLY A 57 35.04 -9.67 45.42
CA GLY A 57 36.12 -9.79 46.40
C GLY A 57 35.62 -10.36 47.73
N GLN A 58 36.45 -10.27 48.78
CA GLN A 58 36.08 -10.79 50.09
C GLN A 58 35.23 -9.78 50.86
N LYS A 59 34.09 -10.23 51.39
CA LYS A 59 33.14 -9.38 52.12
C LYS A 59 33.69 -8.84 53.44
N THR A 60 34.69 -9.50 54.03
CA THR A 60 35.27 -9.11 55.31
C THR A 60 36.79 -9.12 55.27
N SER A 61 37.42 -8.18 55.96
CA SER A 61 38.87 -8.13 56.15
C SER A 61 39.22 -7.88 57.62
N VAL A 62 40.29 -8.51 58.11
CA VAL A 62 40.73 -8.44 59.51
C VAL A 62 42.16 -7.92 59.57
N CYS A 63 42.45 -7.00 60.49
CA CYS A 63 43.80 -6.45 60.65
C CYS A 63 44.73 -7.46 61.33
N GLN A 64 45.79 -7.88 60.63
CA GLN A 64 46.72 -8.92 61.08
C GLN A 64 47.94 -8.33 61.83
N TYR A 65 48.68 -9.20 62.51
CA TYR A 65 49.85 -8.81 63.34
C TYR A 65 50.97 -8.15 62.53
N ASN A 66 51.08 -8.49 61.24
CA ASN A 66 52.04 -7.93 60.28
C ASN A 66 51.65 -6.52 59.78
N LYS A 67 50.62 -5.90 60.37
CA LYS A 67 50.05 -4.60 59.98
C LYS A 67 49.45 -4.59 58.57
N VAL A 68 49.04 -5.76 58.06
CA VAL A 68 48.37 -5.93 56.77
C VAL A 68 46.95 -6.45 56.98
N TRP A 69 46.04 -6.00 56.12
CA TRP A 69 44.67 -6.50 56.09
C TRP A 69 44.61 -7.91 55.49
N SER A 70 43.80 -8.81 56.07
CA SER A 70 43.69 -10.21 55.60
C SER A 70 43.19 -10.35 54.17
N ALA A 71 42.47 -9.33 53.68
CA ALA A 71 41.92 -9.25 52.33
C ALA A 71 42.05 -7.81 51.80
N GLY A 72 42.25 -7.69 50.48
CA GLY A 72 42.19 -6.41 49.79
C GLY A 72 40.77 -5.80 49.81
N VAL A 73 40.68 -4.50 49.56
CA VAL A 73 39.40 -3.81 49.42
C VAL A 73 38.67 -4.38 48.19
N PRO A 74 37.43 -4.89 48.33
CA PRO A 74 36.67 -5.44 47.19
C PRO A 74 36.25 -4.33 46.22
N THR A 75 35.72 -4.69 45.05
CA THR A 75 35.12 -3.72 44.11
C THR A 75 33.62 -3.93 44.00
N CYS A 76 32.85 -2.84 43.93
CA CYS A 76 31.42 -2.87 43.66
C CYS A 76 31.20 -2.69 42.16
N ILE A 77 30.66 -3.71 41.50
CA ILE A 77 30.35 -3.70 40.06
C ILE A 77 28.85 -3.76 39.86
N ASP A 78 28.35 -2.93 38.95
CA ASP A 78 26.97 -3.01 38.52
C ASP A 78 26.83 -4.17 37.53
N ILE A 79 25.90 -5.07 37.83
CA ILE A 79 25.57 -6.25 37.04
C ILE A 79 24.07 -6.33 36.72
N ASP A 80 23.28 -5.38 37.23
CA ASP A 80 21.83 -5.40 37.11
C ASP A 80 21.47 -4.74 35.76
N PRO A 81 20.75 -5.43 34.86
CA PRO A 81 20.37 -4.83 33.60
C PRO A 81 19.25 -3.80 33.78
N PRO A 82 19.25 -2.71 32.99
CA PRO A 82 18.20 -1.70 33.06
C PRO A 82 16.83 -2.27 32.65
N LYS A 83 15.78 -1.85 33.36
CA LYS A 83 14.39 -2.23 33.11
C LYS A 83 13.72 -1.21 32.19
N ILE A 84 13.09 -1.66 31.12
CA ILE A 84 12.41 -0.80 30.16
C ILE A 84 10.92 -1.17 30.03
N LYS A 85 10.03 -0.19 30.17
CA LYS A 85 8.59 -0.41 30.05
C LYS A 85 8.17 -0.40 28.59
N CYS A 86 7.59 -1.49 28.11
CA CYS A 86 7.14 -1.57 26.72
C CYS A 86 5.91 -0.68 26.44
N PRO A 87 5.86 0.00 25.29
CA PRO A 87 4.66 0.65 24.81
C PRO A 87 3.52 -0.37 24.63
N ASN A 88 2.32 0.00 25.08
CA ASN A 88 1.12 -0.81 24.84
C ASN A 88 0.50 -0.39 23.50
N VAL A 89 0.81 -1.13 22.44
CA VAL A 89 0.40 -0.72 21.08
C VAL A 89 -0.92 -1.38 20.68
N LYS A 90 -1.80 -0.58 20.08
CA LYS A 90 -3.13 -0.97 19.62
C LYS A 90 -3.11 -1.31 18.13
N ASP A 91 -3.97 -2.23 17.71
CA ASP A 91 -4.29 -2.47 16.29
C ASP A 91 -4.69 -1.14 15.63
N LYS A 92 -4.11 -0.85 14.46
CA LYS A 92 -4.41 0.36 13.67
C LYS A 92 -5.01 -0.02 12.32
N TRP A 93 -6.03 0.73 11.94
CA TRP A 93 -6.69 0.59 10.65
C TRP A 93 -6.23 1.71 9.73
N ALA A 94 -6.06 1.39 8.45
CA ALA A 94 -5.81 2.40 7.44
C ALA A 94 -7.02 3.32 7.24
N GLU A 95 -6.74 4.59 6.92
CA GLU A 95 -7.75 5.59 6.56
C GLU A 95 -8.36 5.28 5.17
N PRO A 96 -9.51 5.88 4.81
CA PRO A 96 -10.10 5.71 3.48
C PRO A 96 -9.10 6.06 2.36
N GLY A 97 -9.00 5.21 1.34
CA GLY A 97 -8.11 5.40 0.18
C GLY A 97 -6.63 5.15 0.48
N LYS A 98 -6.27 4.66 1.67
CA LYS A 98 -4.88 4.37 2.05
C LYS A 98 -4.67 2.88 2.34
N LEU A 99 -3.44 2.44 2.10
CA LEU A 99 -2.93 1.11 2.47
C LEU A 99 -1.99 1.14 3.67
N THR A 100 -1.72 2.34 4.18
CA THR A 100 -0.85 2.60 5.32
C THR A 100 -1.65 3.25 6.45
N ALA A 101 -1.18 3.01 7.67
CA ALA A 101 -1.68 3.70 8.85
C ALA A 101 -0.53 4.45 9.52
N ARG A 102 -0.78 5.70 9.90
CA ARG A 102 0.14 6.47 10.73
C ARG A 102 0.05 5.99 12.17
N VAL A 103 1.17 5.53 12.72
CA VAL A 103 1.21 4.95 14.08
C VAL A 103 2.07 5.79 15.00
N THR A 104 1.54 6.11 16.18
CA THR A 104 2.22 6.88 17.22
C THR A 104 2.19 6.13 18.54
N TRP A 105 3.30 6.20 19.28
CA TRP A 105 3.46 5.68 20.63
C TRP A 105 4.49 6.54 21.37
N ASP A 106 4.42 6.52 22.70
CA ASP A 106 5.38 7.22 23.55
C ASP A 106 6.71 6.47 23.59
N THR A 107 7.82 7.21 23.48
CA THR A 107 9.16 6.64 23.58
C THR A 107 9.36 6.09 25.00
N PRO A 108 9.68 4.80 25.17
CA PRO A 108 9.84 4.21 26.48
C PRO A 108 11.11 4.69 27.16
N GLU A 109 11.08 4.78 28.49
CA GLU A 109 12.23 5.12 29.33
C GLU A 109 12.81 3.86 29.98
N GLY A 110 14.14 3.80 30.08
CA GLY A 110 14.84 2.80 30.88
C GLY A 110 15.00 3.28 32.31
N VAL A 111 14.88 2.38 33.27
CA VAL A 111 15.17 2.65 34.68
C VAL A 111 16.11 1.57 35.19
N ASP A 112 17.20 1.99 35.78
CA ASP A 112 18.19 1.14 36.43
C ASP A 112 18.33 1.47 37.92
N THR A 113 18.71 0.48 38.71
CA THR A 113 18.83 0.61 40.17
C THR A 113 20.10 1.37 40.58
N ALA A 114 21.19 1.22 39.82
CA ALA A 114 22.47 1.90 40.03
C ALA A 114 22.50 3.30 39.38
N ASP A 115 21.97 3.43 38.16
CA ASP A 115 22.09 4.64 37.34
C ASP A 115 20.83 5.54 37.29
N GLY A 116 19.67 5.06 37.76
CA GLY A 116 18.42 5.83 37.73
C GLY A 116 17.74 5.81 36.36
N ILE A 117 17.30 6.98 35.85
CA ILE A 117 16.56 7.06 34.57
C ILE A 117 17.53 7.17 33.39
N LEU A 118 17.38 6.26 32.42
CA LEU A 118 18.16 6.17 31.20
C LEU A 118 17.30 6.60 30.01
N THR A 119 17.60 7.78 29.45
CA THR A 119 16.85 8.36 28.31
C THR A 119 17.41 7.99 26.94
N ASP A 120 18.66 7.52 26.87
CA ASP A 120 19.28 7.09 25.62
C ASP A 120 18.82 5.68 25.24
N VAL A 121 17.74 5.63 24.46
CA VAL A 121 17.13 4.37 23.99
C VAL A 121 17.33 4.21 22.50
N THR A 122 17.88 3.07 22.10
CA THR A 122 18.06 2.72 20.69
C THR A 122 16.82 2.00 20.16
N LEU A 123 16.20 2.54 19.11
CA LEU A 123 15.10 1.90 18.39
C LEU A 123 15.62 1.05 17.21
N LYS A 124 15.15 -0.19 17.13
CA LYS A 124 15.21 -1.02 15.93
C LYS A 124 13.85 -1.06 15.25
N GLY A 125 13.72 -0.33 14.15
CA GLY A 125 12.51 -0.23 13.33
C GLY A 125 12.23 1.22 12.92
N LYS A 126 11.04 1.48 12.37
CA LYS A 126 10.61 2.84 12.01
C LYS A 126 10.24 3.69 13.24
N PRO A 127 10.55 5.01 13.26
CA PRO A 127 10.23 5.89 14.38
C PRO A 127 8.71 6.09 14.59
N PRO A 128 8.27 6.56 15.75
CA PRO A 128 6.87 6.93 15.98
C PRO A 128 6.43 8.05 15.02
N LYS A 129 5.11 8.14 14.78
CA LYS A 129 4.45 9.03 13.81
C LYS A 129 4.78 8.75 12.34
N SER A 130 5.40 7.60 12.04
CA SER A 130 5.62 7.15 10.67
C SER A 130 4.45 6.34 10.12
N ASP A 131 4.43 6.20 8.79
CA ASP A 131 3.44 5.41 8.05
C ASP A 131 3.91 3.96 7.90
N PHE A 132 3.06 3.04 8.35
CA PHE A 132 3.30 1.59 8.30
C PHE A 132 2.36 0.94 7.28
N PRO A 133 2.85 0.09 6.38
CA PRO A 133 2.00 -0.67 5.46
C PRO A 133 1.24 -1.78 6.20
N GLU A 134 0.25 -2.34 5.54
CA GLU A 134 -0.50 -3.51 6.02
C GLU A 134 0.45 -4.65 6.47
N GLY A 135 0.18 -5.22 7.65
CA GLY A 135 0.96 -6.34 8.19
C GLY A 135 1.40 -6.17 9.65
N LEU A 136 2.32 -7.05 10.05
CA LEU A 136 2.89 -7.11 11.39
C LEU A 136 4.33 -6.55 11.38
N HIS A 137 4.54 -5.48 12.14
CA HIS A 137 5.84 -4.81 12.24
C HIS A 137 6.43 -5.05 13.63
N LYS A 138 7.54 -5.78 13.69
CA LYS A 138 8.24 -6.09 14.95
C LYS A 138 9.19 -4.95 15.29
N MET A 139 8.99 -4.36 16.46
CA MET A 139 9.74 -3.23 16.97
C MET A 139 10.54 -3.66 18.20
N SER A 140 11.74 -3.10 18.38
CA SER A 140 12.53 -3.37 19.57
C SER A 140 13.24 -2.11 20.04
N TYR A 141 13.11 -1.81 21.33
CA TYR A 141 13.96 -0.84 22.01
C TYR A 141 15.05 -1.56 22.81
N SER A 142 16.24 -0.98 22.83
CA SER A 142 17.31 -1.37 23.75
C SER A 142 17.89 -0.15 24.44
N VAL A 143 18.22 -0.32 25.71
CA VAL A 143 18.87 0.69 26.55
C VAL A 143 20.09 0.05 27.20
N PHE A 144 21.17 0.82 27.32
CA PHE A 144 22.39 0.41 27.99
C PHE A 144 22.59 1.29 29.22
N ASP A 145 23.00 0.68 30.33
CA ASP A 145 23.47 1.40 31.50
C ASP A 145 24.94 1.84 31.31
N ARG A 146 25.54 2.49 32.32
CA ARG A 146 26.94 2.94 32.26
C ARG A 146 27.95 1.80 32.44
N ALA A 147 27.53 0.70 33.04
CA ALA A 147 28.34 -0.51 33.19
C ALA A 147 28.36 -1.38 31.92
N GLY A 148 27.49 -1.08 30.95
CA GLY A 148 27.34 -1.78 29.68
C GLY A 148 26.29 -2.90 29.71
N ASN A 149 25.51 -3.08 30.79
CA ASN A 149 24.43 -4.05 30.78
C ASN A 149 23.27 -3.55 29.91
N LYS A 150 22.54 -4.50 29.32
CA LYS A 150 21.57 -4.23 28.27
C LYS A 150 20.15 -4.63 28.68
N GLY A 151 19.27 -3.64 28.71
CA GLY A 151 17.83 -3.82 28.78
C GLY A 151 17.23 -3.84 27.39
N SER A 152 16.22 -4.69 27.14
CA SER A 152 15.48 -4.65 25.87
C SER A 152 14.00 -4.92 26.03
N CYS A 153 13.21 -4.23 25.20
CA CYS A 153 11.78 -4.41 25.07
C CYS A 153 11.45 -4.70 23.60
N ARG A 154 10.50 -5.61 23.36
CA ARG A 154 9.97 -5.91 22.02
C ARG A 154 8.45 -5.76 22.02
N PHE A 155 7.93 -5.15 20.97
CA PHE A 155 6.49 -5.01 20.75
C PHE A 155 6.18 -5.13 19.26
N THR A 156 4.92 -5.40 18.93
CA THR A 156 4.48 -5.59 17.54
C THR A 156 3.37 -4.60 17.22
N ILE A 157 3.48 -3.95 16.06
CA ILE A 157 2.44 -3.07 15.52
C ILE A 157 1.69 -3.86 14.45
N ARG A 158 0.36 -3.96 14.57
CA ARG A 158 -0.50 -4.58 13.56
C ARG A 158 -1.28 -3.51 12.81
N VAL A 159 -1.01 -3.37 11.51
CA VAL A 159 -1.78 -2.53 10.60
C VAL A 159 -2.69 -3.41 9.76
N ARG A 160 -3.97 -3.05 9.69
CA ARG A 160 -4.98 -3.75 8.89
C ARG A 160 -5.64 -2.81 7.89
N VAL A 161 -5.91 -3.29 6.70
CA VAL A 161 -6.74 -2.60 5.70
C VAL A 161 -8.10 -3.28 5.64
N ARG A 162 -9.16 -2.47 5.62
CA ARG A 162 -10.51 -2.97 5.41
C ARG A 162 -10.71 -3.15 3.92
N ARG A 163 -11.16 -4.32 3.46
CA ARG A 163 -11.33 -4.63 2.04
C ARG A 163 -12.74 -5.13 1.76
N CYS A 164 -13.35 -4.60 0.71
CA CYS A 164 -14.61 -5.11 0.17
C CYS A 164 -14.37 -6.36 -0.68
N SER A 165 -15.43 -7.01 -1.14
CA SER A 165 -15.32 -8.06 -2.16
C SER A 165 -14.69 -7.51 -3.44
N ARG A 166 -13.74 -8.23 -4.04
CA ARG A 166 -13.12 -7.81 -5.30
C ARG A 166 -14.16 -7.67 -6.41
N LEU A 167 -14.16 -6.52 -7.10
CA LEU A 167 -14.99 -6.31 -8.29
C LEU A 167 -14.24 -6.75 -9.55
N PHE A 168 -15.02 -7.04 -10.59
CA PHE A 168 -14.53 -7.42 -11.91
C PHE A 168 -15.14 -6.48 -12.95
N PRO A 169 -14.44 -6.24 -14.07
CA PRO A 169 -15.03 -5.49 -15.18
C PRO A 169 -16.27 -6.23 -15.72
N PRO A 170 -17.35 -5.50 -16.06
CA PRO A 170 -18.54 -6.10 -16.64
C PRO A 170 -18.25 -6.62 -18.06
N ASP A 171 -19.00 -7.63 -18.49
CA ASP A 171 -18.97 -8.09 -19.87
C ASP A 171 -19.24 -6.92 -20.82
N ASN A 172 -18.46 -6.80 -21.90
CA ASN A 172 -18.54 -5.65 -22.81
C ASN A 172 -18.35 -4.29 -22.10
N GLY A 173 -17.50 -4.24 -21.08
CA GLY A 173 -17.10 -2.99 -20.43
C GLY A 173 -15.71 -3.06 -19.82
N TYR A 174 -15.31 -1.94 -19.23
CA TYR A 174 -14.04 -1.67 -18.60
C TYR A 174 -14.28 -1.18 -17.18
N MET A 175 -13.34 -1.46 -16.29
CA MET A 175 -13.36 -0.98 -14.91
C MET A 175 -12.00 -0.39 -14.57
N LYS A 176 -11.99 0.83 -14.04
CA LYS A 176 -10.78 1.49 -13.53
C LYS A 176 -11.01 1.86 -12.06
N CYS A 177 -10.17 1.32 -11.18
CA CYS A 177 -10.22 1.63 -9.77
C CYS A 177 -9.03 2.49 -9.36
N ASP A 178 -9.22 3.30 -8.33
CA ASP A 178 -8.12 3.94 -7.60
C ASP A 178 -7.54 3.01 -6.52
N SER A 179 -6.48 3.47 -5.86
CA SER A 179 -5.86 2.77 -4.72
C SER A 179 -5.42 1.33 -5.05
N ASP A 180 -5.84 0.34 -4.25
CA ASP A 180 -5.57 -1.10 -4.44
C ASP A 180 -6.81 -1.85 -4.97
N GLY A 181 -7.83 -1.12 -5.44
CA GLY A 181 -9.02 -1.64 -6.11
C GLY A 181 -10.13 -2.17 -5.20
N ASP A 182 -9.85 -2.59 -3.97
CA ASP A 182 -10.86 -3.11 -3.04
C ASP A 182 -10.77 -2.56 -1.60
N ASN A 183 -9.77 -1.73 -1.31
CA ASN A 183 -9.58 -1.17 0.02
C ASN A 183 -10.70 -0.16 0.36
N TYR A 184 -10.98 0.01 1.65
CA TYR A 184 -11.94 0.99 2.12
C TYR A 184 -11.60 2.38 1.59
N GLY A 185 -12.61 3.04 1.01
CA GLY A 185 -12.47 4.31 0.30
C GLY A 185 -12.06 4.20 -1.16
N ALA A 186 -11.73 3.01 -1.67
CA ALA A 186 -11.43 2.83 -3.09
C ALA A 186 -12.67 3.09 -3.95
N SER A 187 -12.49 3.81 -5.06
CA SER A 187 -13.51 4.13 -6.05
C SER A 187 -13.21 3.42 -7.36
N CYS A 188 -14.17 2.62 -7.84
CA CYS A 188 -14.13 1.95 -9.13
C CYS A 188 -15.12 2.58 -10.09
N HIS A 189 -14.64 3.03 -11.24
CA HIS A 189 -15.42 3.61 -12.32
C HIS A 189 -15.60 2.59 -13.45
N PHE A 190 -16.82 2.53 -13.98
CA PHE A 190 -17.21 1.58 -15.01
C PHE A 190 -17.58 2.31 -16.30
N SER A 191 -17.14 1.75 -17.42
CA SER A 191 -17.44 2.26 -18.76
C SER A 191 -17.77 1.11 -19.68
N CYS A 192 -18.78 1.23 -20.53
CA CYS A 192 -19.12 0.18 -21.48
C CYS A 192 -18.35 0.32 -22.80
N THR A 193 -18.16 -0.80 -23.50
CA THR A 193 -17.70 -0.79 -24.89
C THR A 193 -18.77 -0.15 -25.78
N GLY A 194 -18.35 0.43 -26.91
CA GLY A 194 -19.24 1.12 -27.83
C GLY A 194 -20.28 0.18 -28.44
N GLY A 195 -21.55 0.47 -28.15
CA GLY A 195 -22.69 -0.39 -28.50
C GLY A 195 -23.36 -1.07 -27.35
N SER A 196 -22.82 -0.92 -26.16
CA SER A 196 -23.50 -1.26 -24.92
C SER A 196 -23.74 0.01 -24.11
N GLU A 197 -24.85 0.01 -23.36
CA GLU A 197 -25.21 1.08 -22.44
C GLU A 197 -25.10 0.56 -21.00
N LEU A 198 -24.63 1.45 -20.12
CA LEU A 198 -24.42 1.13 -18.72
C LEU A 198 -25.76 1.07 -18.00
N GLN A 199 -26.01 -0.05 -17.33
CA GLN A 199 -27.12 -0.24 -16.40
C GLN A 199 -26.55 -0.39 -14.98
N GLY A 200 -27.16 0.28 -14.01
CA GLY A 200 -26.67 0.32 -12.64
C GLY A 200 -25.80 1.56 -12.37
N SER A 201 -24.80 1.43 -11.48
CA SER A 201 -23.98 2.56 -11.04
C SER A 201 -22.75 2.75 -11.93
N ALA A 202 -22.51 3.97 -12.42
CA ALA A 202 -21.32 4.30 -13.21
C ALA A 202 -20.01 4.30 -12.38
N ALA A 203 -20.13 4.44 -11.06
CA ALA A 203 -19.02 4.33 -10.12
C ALA A 203 -19.50 3.73 -8.80
N ARG A 204 -18.63 2.98 -8.13
CA ARG A 204 -18.89 2.35 -6.83
C ARG A 204 -17.72 2.59 -5.89
N VAL A 205 -18.01 2.81 -4.61
CA VAL A 205 -17.01 3.11 -3.58
C VAL A 205 -17.08 2.05 -2.48
N CYS A 206 -15.93 1.51 -2.07
CA CYS A 206 -15.87 0.54 -0.97
C CYS A 206 -16.12 1.26 0.37
N GLN A 207 -17.20 0.88 1.05
CA GLN A 207 -17.68 1.56 2.25
C GLN A 207 -17.11 0.96 3.54
N SER A 208 -17.30 1.69 4.64
CA SER A 208 -16.93 1.24 5.99
C SER A 208 -17.78 0.09 6.50
N GLY A 209 -18.68 -0.50 5.70
CA GLY A 209 -19.41 -1.73 6.03
C GLY A 209 -18.83 -2.97 5.34
N LEU A 210 -17.71 -2.84 4.60
CA LEU A 210 -17.16 -3.87 3.70
C LEU A 210 -18.10 -4.20 2.51
N SER A 211 -19.02 -3.28 2.20
CA SER A 211 -19.93 -3.33 1.06
C SER A 211 -19.60 -2.24 0.04
N TRP A 212 -19.88 -2.51 -1.22
CA TRP A 212 -19.81 -1.49 -2.26
C TRP A 212 -21.06 -0.63 -2.27
N SER A 213 -20.89 0.68 -2.51
CA SER A 213 -22.03 1.56 -2.76
C SER A 213 -22.72 1.25 -4.09
N GLY A 214 -23.96 1.73 -4.22
CA GLY A 214 -24.70 1.66 -5.47
C GLY A 214 -25.15 0.25 -5.87
N LEU A 215 -25.59 0.15 -7.12
CA LEU A 215 -26.06 -1.08 -7.74
C LEU A 215 -24.95 -1.73 -8.56
N ASP A 216 -25.05 -3.04 -8.76
CA ASP A 216 -24.16 -3.76 -9.67
C ASP A 216 -24.27 -3.20 -11.09
N THR A 217 -23.12 -3.13 -11.76
CA THR A 217 -23.00 -2.50 -13.07
C THR A 217 -22.96 -3.56 -14.16
N THR A 218 -23.84 -3.44 -15.15
CA THR A 218 -23.85 -4.30 -16.33
C THR A 218 -23.87 -3.47 -17.61
N CYS A 219 -23.30 -3.99 -18.68
CA CYS A 219 -23.30 -3.35 -19.99
C CYS A 219 -24.25 -4.11 -20.92
N ALA A 220 -25.44 -3.55 -21.16
CA ALA A 220 -26.45 -4.16 -22.02
C ALA A 220 -26.34 -3.61 -23.45
N PRO A 221 -26.60 -4.41 -24.50
CA PRO A 221 -26.59 -3.90 -25.87
C PRO A 221 -27.53 -2.71 -26.04
N MET A 222 -27.05 -1.69 -26.75
CA MET A 222 -27.81 -0.49 -27.05
C MET A 222 -29.08 -0.82 -27.82
N ASN A 223 -30.20 -0.25 -27.39
CA ASN A 223 -31.48 -0.41 -28.08
C ASN A 223 -31.63 0.66 -29.18
N ILE A 224 -31.50 0.24 -30.44
CA ILE A 224 -31.59 1.14 -31.60
C ILE A 224 -33.07 1.34 -31.98
N ASN A 225 -33.58 2.56 -31.80
CA ASN A 225 -34.91 2.93 -32.23
C ASN A 225 -34.92 3.30 -33.72
N VAL A 226 -35.46 2.39 -34.54
CA VAL A 226 -35.63 2.60 -35.99
C VAL A 226 -36.95 3.29 -36.36
N GLY A 227 -37.86 3.48 -35.41
CA GLY A 227 -39.16 4.15 -35.60
C GLY A 227 -39.09 5.68 -35.56
N VAL A 228 -37.93 6.25 -35.89
CA VAL A 228 -37.69 7.70 -35.88
C VAL A 228 -38.12 8.37 -37.19
N ARG A 229 -38.47 9.66 -37.12
CA ARG A 229 -39.01 10.42 -38.26
C ARG A 229 -37.93 11.05 -39.16
N SER A 230 -36.70 11.19 -38.66
CA SER A 230 -35.61 11.83 -39.40
C SER A 230 -34.32 11.02 -39.37
N ALA A 231 -33.51 11.14 -40.43
CA ALA A 231 -32.17 10.52 -40.47
C ALA A 231 -31.26 11.07 -39.37
N ALA A 232 -31.32 12.36 -39.06
CA ALA A 232 -30.54 12.95 -37.97
C ALA A 232 -30.87 12.28 -36.62
N ALA A 233 -32.15 12.08 -36.29
CA ALA A 233 -32.56 11.40 -35.06
C ALA A 233 -32.15 9.91 -35.02
N LEU A 234 -32.01 9.26 -36.17
CA LEU A 234 -31.44 7.91 -36.22
C LEU A 234 -29.94 7.92 -35.92
N LEU A 235 -29.20 8.82 -36.58
CA LEU A 235 -27.74 8.88 -36.48
C LEU A 235 -27.26 9.40 -35.12
N ASP A 236 -28.01 10.31 -34.51
CA ASP A 236 -27.73 10.87 -33.17
C ASP A 236 -27.65 9.78 -32.09
N GLN A 237 -28.44 8.70 -32.23
CA GLN A 237 -28.37 7.56 -31.32
C GLN A 237 -26.96 6.92 -31.27
N PHE A 238 -26.17 7.03 -32.34
CA PHE A 238 -24.82 6.47 -32.41
C PHE A 238 -23.71 7.47 -32.03
N TYR A 239 -24.05 8.75 -31.85
CA TYR A 239 -23.10 9.81 -31.50
C TYR A 239 -22.37 9.46 -30.19
N GLU A 240 -21.04 9.62 -30.19
CA GLU A 240 -20.09 9.23 -29.14
C GLU A 240 -20.07 7.72 -28.77
N LYS A 241 -21.01 6.92 -29.28
CA LYS A 241 -21.15 5.50 -28.96
C LYS A 241 -20.51 4.60 -30.00
N ARG A 242 -20.79 4.82 -31.29
CA ARG A 242 -20.40 3.91 -32.39
C ARG A 242 -20.02 4.64 -33.68
N ARG A 243 -19.11 4.01 -34.42
CA ARG A 243 -18.77 4.38 -35.81
C ARG A 243 -19.81 3.77 -36.74
N LEU A 244 -20.08 4.40 -37.88
CA LEU A 244 -21.05 3.90 -38.85
C LEU A 244 -20.35 3.54 -40.16
N LEU A 245 -20.61 2.34 -40.66
CA LEU A 245 -20.29 1.96 -42.03
C LEU A 245 -21.60 1.89 -42.83
N ILE A 246 -21.87 2.93 -43.61
CA ILE A 246 -23.04 2.97 -44.49
C ILE A 246 -22.66 2.30 -45.81
N ILE A 247 -23.39 1.26 -46.21
CA ILE A 247 -23.19 0.54 -47.47
C ILE A 247 -24.43 0.79 -48.35
N SER A 248 -24.26 1.48 -49.47
CA SER A 248 -25.34 1.80 -50.40
C SER A 248 -25.15 1.12 -51.74
N ALA A 249 -26.23 0.55 -52.29
CA ALA A 249 -26.23 -0.06 -53.61
C ALA A 249 -27.58 0.09 -54.32
N PRO A 250 -27.61 0.13 -55.68
CA PRO A 250 -28.84 0.29 -56.43
C PRO A 250 -29.77 -0.94 -56.35
N THR A 251 -29.24 -2.14 -56.15
CA THR A 251 -30.02 -3.39 -56.05
C THR A 251 -29.33 -4.40 -55.12
N ALA A 252 -30.10 -5.33 -54.55
CA ALA A 252 -29.55 -6.42 -53.73
C ALA A 252 -28.73 -7.44 -54.53
N ALA A 253 -28.93 -7.47 -55.86
CA ALA A 253 -28.16 -8.29 -56.79
C ALA A 253 -26.83 -7.64 -57.22
N ASN A 254 -26.55 -6.40 -56.81
CA ASN A 254 -25.31 -5.71 -57.15
C ASN A 254 -24.08 -6.51 -56.68
N HIS A 255 -23.15 -6.77 -57.61
CA HIS A 255 -21.98 -7.61 -57.36
C HIS A 255 -21.12 -7.07 -56.19
N ASN A 256 -20.83 -5.77 -56.19
CA ASN A 256 -20.02 -5.11 -55.16
C ASN A 256 -20.67 -5.20 -53.77
N TYR A 257 -21.98 -4.99 -53.70
CA TYR A 257 -22.73 -5.13 -52.46
C TYR A 257 -22.64 -6.56 -51.91
N ARG A 258 -22.92 -7.57 -52.74
CA ARG A 258 -22.83 -8.97 -52.32
C ARG A 258 -21.42 -9.33 -51.86
N PHE A 259 -20.40 -8.91 -52.59
CA PHE A 259 -19.00 -9.13 -52.22
C PHE A 259 -18.66 -8.50 -50.87
N GLN A 260 -19.04 -7.23 -50.66
CA GLN A 260 -18.78 -6.53 -49.40
C GLN A 260 -19.47 -7.23 -48.22
N MET A 261 -20.73 -7.62 -48.37
CA MET A 261 -21.47 -8.30 -47.30
C MET A 261 -20.86 -9.65 -46.94
N THR A 262 -20.45 -10.44 -47.94
CA THR A 262 -19.74 -11.71 -47.71
C THR A 262 -18.40 -11.49 -47.01
N ASN A 263 -17.65 -10.45 -47.37
CA ASN A 263 -16.37 -10.11 -46.74
C ASN A 263 -16.52 -9.62 -45.28
N LEU A 264 -17.62 -8.95 -44.93
CA LEU A 264 -17.86 -8.48 -43.56
C LEU A 264 -18.42 -9.57 -42.63
N GLN A 265 -19.09 -10.59 -43.17
CA GLN A 265 -19.71 -11.66 -42.39
C GLN A 265 -18.74 -12.38 -41.42
N PRO A 266 -17.54 -12.85 -41.83
CA PRO A 266 -16.59 -13.48 -40.90
C PRO A 266 -15.88 -12.46 -39.99
N ALA A 267 -15.98 -11.16 -40.28
CA ALA A 267 -15.25 -10.11 -39.58
C ALA A 267 -16.06 -9.44 -38.46
N GLN A 268 -17.15 -10.05 -38.01
CA GLN A 268 -18.08 -9.47 -37.02
C GLN A 268 -17.38 -9.09 -35.70
N CYS A 269 -16.50 -9.96 -35.20
CA CYS A 269 -15.72 -9.67 -34.00
C CYS A 269 -14.85 -8.41 -34.16
N GLY A 270 -14.18 -8.27 -35.32
CA GLY A 270 -13.32 -7.12 -35.61
C GLY A 270 -14.09 -5.80 -35.74
N LEU A 271 -15.34 -5.86 -36.23
CA LEU A 271 -16.27 -4.73 -36.27
C LEU A 271 -16.74 -4.32 -34.87
N ASP A 272 -17.08 -5.29 -34.02
CA ASP A 272 -17.54 -5.03 -32.65
C ASP A 272 -16.41 -4.46 -31.77
N LEU A 273 -15.17 -4.99 -31.88
CA LEU A 273 -13.99 -4.39 -31.22
C LEU A 273 -13.73 -2.93 -31.62
N ARG A 274 -14.14 -2.55 -32.84
CA ARG A 274 -13.99 -1.19 -33.39
C ARG A 274 -15.26 -0.35 -33.26
N HIS A 275 -16.25 -0.85 -32.52
CA HIS A 275 -17.54 -0.19 -32.28
C HIS A 275 -18.25 0.23 -33.58
N VAL A 276 -18.19 -0.60 -34.62
CA VAL A 276 -18.77 -0.31 -35.94
C VAL A 276 -20.20 -0.86 -36.04
N THR A 277 -21.14 -0.02 -36.46
CA THR A 277 -22.47 -0.44 -36.89
C THR A 277 -22.58 -0.34 -38.41
N VAL A 278 -22.98 -1.42 -39.05
CA VAL A 278 -23.25 -1.44 -40.49
C VAL A 278 -24.69 -1.02 -40.76
N ILE A 279 -24.89 -0.04 -41.63
CA ILE A 279 -26.19 0.40 -42.14
C ILE A 279 -26.23 0.11 -43.64
N GLU A 280 -27.12 -0.78 -44.04
CA GLU A 280 -27.29 -1.16 -45.44
C GLU A 280 -28.41 -0.32 -46.06
N LEU A 281 -28.19 0.24 -47.26
CA LEU A 281 -29.17 1.03 -48.01
C LEU A 281 -29.26 0.49 -49.44
N VAL A 282 -30.28 -0.32 -49.72
CA VAL A 282 -30.39 -1.08 -50.97
C VAL A 282 -31.63 -0.65 -51.75
N GLY A 283 -31.52 -0.51 -53.07
CA GLY A 283 -32.62 -0.06 -53.93
C GLY A 283 -32.51 1.41 -54.32
N THR A 284 -33.32 1.85 -55.28
CA THR A 284 -33.39 3.26 -55.73
C THR A 284 -34.75 3.87 -55.38
N TYR A 285 -34.82 5.21 -55.35
CA TYR A 285 -36.09 5.92 -55.19
C TYR A 285 -37.17 5.41 -56.17
N PRO A 286 -38.39 5.11 -55.70
CA PRO A 286 -38.92 5.21 -54.32
C PRO A 286 -38.84 3.91 -53.48
N ALA A 287 -38.33 2.81 -54.04
CA ALA A 287 -38.43 1.46 -53.48
C ALA A 287 -37.18 0.99 -52.70
N GLN A 288 -36.32 1.91 -52.26
CA GLN A 288 -35.17 1.58 -51.42
C GLN A 288 -35.58 1.13 -50.02
N VAL A 289 -34.77 0.28 -49.42
CA VAL A 289 -34.94 -0.19 -48.05
C VAL A 289 -33.62 -0.02 -47.32
N GLY A 290 -33.69 0.43 -46.07
CA GLY A 290 -32.52 0.43 -45.20
C GLY A 290 -32.56 -0.73 -44.22
N ARG A 291 -31.41 -1.13 -43.67
CA ARG A 291 -31.32 -2.22 -42.69
C ARG A 291 -30.18 -1.98 -41.72
N ILE A 292 -30.43 -2.29 -40.44
CA ILE A 292 -29.42 -2.36 -39.38
C ILE A 292 -29.60 -3.71 -38.68
N ARG A 293 -28.65 -4.64 -38.88
CA ARG A 293 -28.75 -6.03 -38.39
C ARG A 293 -30.06 -6.71 -38.85
N HIS A 294 -31.04 -6.89 -37.97
CA HIS A 294 -32.36 -7.48 -38.29
C HIS A 294 -33.48 -6.44 -38.39
N ARG A 295 -33.19 -5.16 -38.12
CA ARG A 295 -34.18 -4.08 -38.11
C ARG A 295 -34.24 -3.42 -39.49
N LEU A 296 -35.43 -3.35 -40.07
CA LEU A 296 -35.67 -2.65 -41.34
C LEU A 296 -35.91 -1.16 -41.08
N LEU A 297 -35.32 -0.32 -41.94
CA LEU A 297 -35.55 1.11 -41.98
C LEU A 297 -36.55 1.42 -43.09
N PRO A 298 -37.56 2.29 -42.84
CA PRO A 298 -38.50 2.71 -43.88
C PRO A 298 -37.81 3.32 -45.11
N PRO A 299 -38.37 3.19 -46.33
CA PRO A 299 -37.80 3.77 -47.55
C PRO A 299 -37.50 5.27 -47.44
N GLY A 300 -38.38 6.03 -46.78
CA GLY A 300 -38.19 7.46 -46.54
C GLY A 300 -36.97 7.75 -45.67
N LEU A 301 -36.72 6.95 -44.64
CA LEU A 301 -35.56 7.12 -43.76
C LEU A 301 -34.26 6.77 -44.49
N ALA A 302 -34.27 5.67 -45.26
CA ALA A 302 -33.15 5.29 -46.12
C ALA A 302 -32.81 6.38 -47.15
N LEU A 303 -33.82 7.04 -47.74
CA LEU A 303 -33.63 8.19 -48.63
C LEU A 303 -32.96 9.35 -47.91
N GLN A 304 -33.48 9.73 -46.75
CA GLN A 304 -32.96 10.85 -45.98
C GLN A 304 -31.50 10.64 -45.58
N ILE A 305 -31.10 9.41 -45.20
CA ILE A 305 -29.68 9.11 -44.90
C ILE A 305 -28.81 9.35 -46.14
N ARG A 306 -29.24 8.91 -47.32
CA ARG A 306 -28.50 9.16 -48.57
C ARG A 306 -28.39 10.65 -48.90
N ILE A 307 -29.45 11.42 -48.69
CA ILE A 307 -29.45 12.87 -48.93
C ILE A 307 -28.51 13.57 -47.94
N LEU A 308 -28.64 13.26 -46.65
CA LEU A 308 -27.85 13.84 -45.57
C LEU A 308 -26.34 13.60 -45.80
N LEU A 309 -25.97 12.36 -46.12
CA LEU A 309 -24.58 11.96 -46.33
C LEU A 309 -24.12 12.09 -47.80
N ARG A 310 -24.94 12.68 -48.69
CA ARG A 310 -24.62 12.86 -50.12
C ARG A 310 -24.15 11.56 -50.79
N ILE A 311 -24.89 10.46 -50.60
CA ILE A 311 -24.56 9.13 -51.14
C ILE A 311 -25.35 8.89 -52.44
N PRO A 312 -24.68 8.53 -53.56
CA PRO A 312 -25.38 8.26 -54.81
C PRO A 312 -26.27 7.01 -54.71
N GLN A 313 -27.41 7.03 -55.40
CA GLN A 313 -28.36 5.90 -55.44
C GLN A 313 -28.08 4.90 -56.55
N ARG A 314 -27.42 5.34 -57.62
CA ARG A 314 -27.25 4.57 -58.88
C ARG A 314 -25.95 3.77 -58.95
N SER A 315 -25.10 3.89 -57.95
CA SER A 315 -23.82 3.17 -57.89
C SER A 315 -23.61 2.60 -56.49
N PHE A 316 -22.74 1.60 -56.41
CA PHE A 316 -22.25 1.13 -55.12
C PHE A 316 -21.41 2.22 -54.46
N HIS A 317 -21.62 2.45 -53.18
CA HIS A 317 -20.84 3.42 -52.42
C HIS A 317 -20.88 3.09 -50.94
N MET A 318 -19.74 3.18 -50.27
CA MET A 318 -19.66 3.09 -48.81
C MET A 318 -19.18 4.40 -48.21
N VAL A 319 -19.63 4.69 -46.99
CA VAL A 319 -19.21 5.84 -46.19
C VAL A 319 -18.89 5.37 -44.79
N LEU A 320 -17.68 5.68 -44.32
CA LEU A 320 -17.24 5.45 -42.96
C LEU A 320 -17.34 6.76 -42.17
N VAL A 321 -18.17 6.75 -41.14
CA VAL A 321 -18.41 7.88 -40.24
C VAL A 321 -17.82 7.54 -38.87
N ASP A 322 -17.09 8.47 -38.26
CA ASP A 322 -16.55 8.29 -36.91
C ASP A 322 -17.63 8.45 -35.83
N LYS A 323 -17.22 8.36 -34.56
CA LYS A 323 -18.13 8.49 -33.41
C LYS A 323 -18.67 9.91 -33.23
N GLN A 324 -18.03 10.92 -33.81
CA GLN A 324 -18.45 12.30 -33.81
C GLN A 324 -19.43 12.63 -34.95
N GLY A 325 -19.81 11.63 -35.76
CA GLY A 325 -20.68 11.85 -36.91
C GLY A 325 -19.96 12.46 -38.12
N ILE A 326 -18.62 12.47 -38.13
CA ILE A 326 -17.82 13.05 -39.21
C ILE A 326 -17.55 11.97 -40.27
N ASP A 327 -17.83 12.31 -41.53
CA ASP A 327 -17.46 11.52 -42.69
C ASP A 327 -15.93 11.48 -42.85
N LYS A 328 -15.34 10.30 -42.64
CA LYS A 328 -13.88 10.10 -42.68
C LYS A 328 -13.40 9.57 -44.01
N GLN A 329 -14.11 8.60 -44.56
CA GLN A 329 -13.64 7.87 -45.73
C GLN A 329 -14.81 7.38 -46.57
N ARG A 330 -14.61 7.44 -47.89
CA ARG A 330 -15.57 7.02 -48.90
C ARG A 330 -14.95 5.97 -49.79
N TYR A 331 -15.72 4.93 -50.12
CA TYR A 331 -15.27 3.84 -50.97
C TYR A 331 -16.28 3.60 -52.10
N PRO A 332 -15.91 3.90 -53.37
CA PRO A 332 -16.78 3.61 -54.53
C PRO A 332 -16.69 2.14 -54.97
N PHE A 333 -15.85 1.32 -54.32
CA PHE A 333 -15.67 -0.10 -54.56
C PHE A 333 -15.54 -0.87 -53.23
N PRO A 334 -15.78 -2.19 -53.20
CA PRO A 334 -15.62 -3.00 -51.99
C PRO A 334 -14.18 -3.01 -51.49
N ILE A 335 -14.00 -3.06 -50.18
CA ILE A 335 -12.69 -3.16 -49.53
C ILE A 335 -12.66 -4.34 -48.57
N THR A 336 -11.46 -4.87 -48.33
CA THR A 336 -11.27 -5.98 -47.38
C THR A 336 -11.56 -5.52 -45.95
N ALA A 337 -11.98 -6.45 -45.09
CA ALA A 337 -12.19 -6.12 -43.68
C ALA A 337 -10.88 -5.64 -43.01
N ALA A 338 -9.74 -6.21 -43.40
CA ALA A 338 -8.43 -5.80 -42.91
C ALA A 338 -8.11 -4.33 -43.24
N GLU A 339 -8.35 -3.90 -44.49
CA GLU A 339 -8.11 -2.51 -44.91
C GLU A 339 -9.08 -1.51 -44.24
N LEU A 340 -10.32 -1.93 -44.01
CA LEU A 340 -11.27 -1.14 -43.21
C LEU A 340 -10.75 -0.95 -41.78
N PHE A 341 -10.26 -2.04 -41.17
CA PHE A 341 -9.77 -2.04 -39.80
C PHE A 341 -8.51 -1.21 -39.64
N THR A 342 -7.55 -1.33 -40.54
CA THR A 342 -6.34 -0.49 -40.52
C THR A 342 -6.68 0.99 -40.63
N THR A 343 -7.66 1.35 -41.48
CA THR A 343 -8.15 2.73 -41.59
C THR A 343 -8.72 3.22 -40.26
N ILE A 344 -9.63 2.45 -39.63
CA ILE A 344 -10.27 2.82 -38.36
C ILE A 344 -9.23 2.95 -37.24
N ASP A 345 -8.24 2.06 -37.19
CA ASP A 345 -7.19 2.03 -36.17
C ASP A 345 -6.26 3.25 -36.24
N THR A 346 -6.31 4.04 -37.32
CA THR A 346 -5.62 5.34 -37.37
C THR A 346 -6.32 6.46 -36.58
N PHE A 347 -7.61 6.32 -36.26
CA PHE A 347 -8.40 7.40 -35.66
C PHE A 347 -7.95 7.71 -34.22
N PRO A 348 -7.87 8.99 -33.79
CA PRO A 348 -7.39 9.34 -32.45
C PRO A 348 -8.14 8.64 -31.32
N LEU A 349 -9.48 8.72 -31.28
CA LEU A 349 -10.29 8.01 -30.28
C LEU A 349 -10.11 6.49 -30.33
N ARG A 350 -9.77 5.93 -31.50
CA ARG A 350 -9.55 4.48 -31.62
C ARG A 350 -8.28 4.05 -30.91
N LYS A 351 -7.23 4.87 -30.92
CA LYS A 351 -5.97 4.58 -30.22
C LYS A 351 -6.16 4.48 -28.71
N ASP A 352 -6.96 5.37 -28.13
CA ASP A 352 -7.30 5.32 -26.70
C ASP A 352 -8.12 4.06 -26.36
N GLU A 353 -9.09 3.70 -27.21
CA GLU A 353 -9.86 2.45 -27.07
C GLU A 353 -8.97 1.19 -27.12
N MET A 354 -7.93 1.19 -27.95
CA MET A 354 -6.99 0.05 -28.06
C MET A 354 -6.20 -0.17 -26.77
N LEU A 355 -5.77 0.90 -26.09
CA LEU A 355 -5.06 0.79 -24.81
C LEU A 355 -5.94 0.13 -23.75
N LEU A 356 -7.20 0.57 -23.63
CA LEU A 356 -8.17 0.00 -22.69
C LEU A 356 -8.49 -1.47 -23.00
N GLN A 357 -8.60 -1.82 -24.29
CA GLN A 357 -8.84 -3.21 -24.71
C GLN A 357 -7.67 -4.13 -24.40
N GLN A 358 -6.43 -3.64 -24.56
CA GLN A 358 -5.22 -4.39 -24.24
C GLN A 358 -5.12 -4.67 -22.74
N GLU A 359 -5.39 -3.67 -21.90
CA GLU A 359 -5.44 -3.84 -20.44
C GLU A 359 -6.52 -4.83 -20.01
N ALA A 360 -7.66 -4.85 -20.71
CA ALA A 360 -8.78 -5.75 -20.44
C ALA A 360 -8.62 -7.16 -21.05
N GLY A 361 -7.56 -7.42 -21.83
CA GLY A 361 -7.36 -8.70 -22.51
C GLY A 361 -8.43 -9.02 -23.56
N GLN A 362 -9.04 -8.01 -24.19
CA GLN A 362 -10.04 -8.21 -25.24
C GLN A 362 -9.38 -8.36 -26.61
N PHE A 363 -9.53 -9.54 -27.22
CA PHE A 363 -9.08 -9.83 -28.57
C PHE A 363 -10.05 -10.77 -29.28
N CYS A 364 -10.10 -10.68 -30.60
CA CYS A 364 -10.75 -11.71 -31.41
C CYS A 364 -9.83 -12.92 -31.47
N GLN A 365 -10.33 -14.10 -31.06
CA GLN A 365 -9.65 -15.35 -31.38
C GLN A 365 -9.80 -15.60 -32.88
N SER A 366 -8.67 -15.86 -33.55
CA SER A 366 -8.56 -16.09 -34.99
C SER A 366 -9.16 -17.43 -35.42
#